data_AF-A0A951V9D2-F1
#
_entry.id   AF-A0A951V9D2-F1
#
_cell.length_a   1.000
_cell.length_b   1.000
_cell.length_c   1.000
_cell.angle_alpha   90.00
_cell.angle_beta   90.00
_cell.angle_gamma   90.00
#
_symmetry.space_group_name_H-M   'P 1'
#
loop_
_entity.id
_entity.type
_entity.pdbx_description
1 polymer ?
#
loop_
_entity_poly.entity_id
_entity_poly.type
_entity_poly.pdbx_seq_one_letter_code
_entity_poly.pdbx_strand_id
1 'polypeptide(L)' 'MNAIELKTDLHRLIENIDDVNVLEAVRVLLASQVPATDWWDEISEEERAEIEEGLSQADRGETKTTEEVLSKYKQWDSK' A
#
# COMPACT_ATOMS: atom_id res chain seq x y z
N MET A 1 -27.76 0.33 2.58
CA MET A 1 -26.39 0.15 3.09
C MET A 1 -25.76 -1.04 2.40
N ASN A 2 -24.94 -0.77 1.39
CA ASN A 2 -24.08 -1.77 0.74
C ASN A 2 -22.70 -1.80 1.44
N ALA A 3 -21.85 -2.75 1.06
CA ALA A 3 -20.53 -2.92 1.67
C ALA A 3 -19.62 -1.68 1.54
N ILE A 4 -19.75 -0.91 0.46
CA ILE A 4 -18.96 0.31 0.23
C ILE A 4 -19.41 1.43 1.18
N GLU A 5 -20.72 1.60 1.32
CA GLU A 5 -21.33 2.57 2.25
C GLU A 5 -20.92 2.26 3.70
N LEU A 6 -20.99 0.99 4.11
CA LEU A 6 -20.60 0.57 5.46
C LEU A 6 -19.10 0.79 5.73
N LYS A 7 -18.21 0.49 4.78
CA LYS A 7 -16.77 0.76 4.92
C LYS A 7 -16.49 2.25 5.09
N THR A 8 -17.17 3.08 4.31
CA THR A 8 -17.02 4.54 4.37
C THR A 8 -17.45 5.08 5.74
N ASP A 9 -18.59 4.61 6.25
CA ASP A 9 -19.07 4.99 7.57
C ASP A 9 -18.12 4.55 8.69
N LEU A 10 -17.56 3.34 8.61
CA LEU A 10 -16.58 2.85 9.59
C LEU A 10 -15.29 3.69 9.60
N HIS A 11 -14.74 4.05 8.43
CA HIS A 11 -13.57 4.93 8.37
C HIS A 11 -13.83 6.28 9.03
N ARG A 12 -14.99 6.89 8.74
CA ARG A 12 -15.38 8.18 9.36
C ARG A 12 -15.54 8.06 10.86
N LEU A 13 -16.09 6.95 11.37
CA LEU A 13 -16.22 6.74 12.81
C LEU A 13 -14.85 6.61 13.47
N ILE A 14 -13.91 5.87 12.87
CA ILE A 14 -12.56 5.67 13.39
C ILE A 14 -11.77 6.98 13.42
N GLU A 15 -11.91 7.82 12.37
CA GLU A 15 -11.19 9.09 12.24
C GLU A 15 -11.49 10.09 13.38
N ASN A 16 -12.64 9.95 14.04
CA ASN A 16 -13.06 10.84 15.13
C ASN A 16 -12.78 10.27 16.54
N ILE A 17 -12.03 9.17 16.66
CA ILE A 17 -11.71 8.52 17.94
C ILE A 17 -10.25 8.81 18.31
N ASP A 18 -10.04 9.54 19.41
CA ASP A 18 -8.71 9.82 19.95
C ASP A 18 -8.24 8.79 21.02
N ASP A 19 -9.16 7.99 21.56
CA ASP A 19 -8.83 7.00 22.60
C ASP A 19 -8.15 5.77 21.99
N VAL A 20 -6.85 5.65 22.26
CA VAL A 20 -6.00 4.55 21.79
C VAL A 20 -6.52 3.17 22.23
N ASN A 21 -7.14 3.04 23.41
CA ASN A 21 -7.66 1.74 23.86
C ASN A 21 -8.85 1.29 23.01
N VAL A 22 -9.69 2.25 22.59
CA VAL A 22 -10.82 1.98 21.69
C VAL A 22 -10.30 1.60 20.31
N LEU A 23 -9.31 2.32 19.79
CA LEU A 23 -8.67 1.99 18.51
C LEU A 23 -8.02 0.60 18.54
N GLU A 24 -7.35 0.23 19.63
CA GLU A 24 -6.74 -1.10 19.76
C GLU A 24 -7.80 -2.21 19.83
N ALA A 25 -8.91 -2.00 20.52
CA ALA A 25 -10.02 -2.95 20.54
C ALA A 25 -10.62 -3.16 19.14
N VAL A 26 -10.80 -2.10 18.36
CA VAL A 26 -11.25 -2.16 16.96
C VAL A 26 -10.23 -2.90 16.09
N ARG A 27 -8.93 -2.60 16.26
CA ARG A 27 -7.83 -3.29 15.57
C ARG A 27 -7.87 -4.79 15.82
N VAL A 28 -7.96 -5.23 17.07
CA VAL A 28 -8.01 -6.65 17.44
C VAL A 28 -9.24 -7.34 16.83
N LEU A 29 -10.40 -6.68 16.88
CA LEU A 29 -11.63 -7.21 16.30
C LEU A 29 -11.48 -7.47 14.79
N LEU A 30 -10.93 -6.50 14.06
CA LEU A 30 -10.78 -6.57 12.61
C LEU A 30 -9.61 -7.46 12.16
N ALA A 31 -8.50 -7.47 12.90
CA ALA A 31 -7.32 -8.27 12.59
C ALA A 31 -7.62 -9.78 12.53
N SER A 32 -8.59 -10.25 13.32
CA SER A 32 -9.04 -11.65 13.29
C SER A 32 -9.77 -12.05 11.99
N GLN A 33 -10.23 -11.07 11.20
CA GLN A 33 -11.02 -11.27 9.98
C GLN A 33 -10.21 -11.01 8.71
N VAL A 34 -9.03 -10.40 8.83
CA VAL A 34 -8.08 -10.27 7.72
C VAL A 34 -7.28 -11.56 7.67
N PRO A 35 -7.31 -12.32 6.56
CA PRO A 35 -6.42 -13.46 6.41
C PRO A 35 -4.98 -12.99 6.65
N ALA A 36 -4.24 -13.73 7.47
CA ALA A 36 -2.84 -13.42 7.79
C ALA A 36 -1.88 -13.70 6.61
N THR A 37 -2.39 -13.68 5.39
CA THR A 37 -1.57 -13.78 4.19
C THR A 37 -0.96 -12.42 3.98
N ASP A 38 0.34 -12.32 4.20
CA ASP A 38 1.09 -11.17 3.72
C ASP A 38 0.89 -11.11 2.20
N TRP A 39 0.70 -9.93 1.63
CA TRP A 39 0.60 -9.80 0.16
C TRP A 39 1.87 -10.36 -0.51
N TRP A 40 2.99 -10.38 0.22
CA TRP A 40 4.24 -11.02 -0.18
C TRP A 40 4.10 -12.51 -0.48
N ASP A 41 3.17 -13.20 0.19
CA ASP A 41 2.86 -14.61 -0.04
C ASP A 41 1.81 -14.80 -1.16
N GLU A 42 1.24 -13.71 -1.69
CA GLU A 42 0.23 -13.72 -2.76
C GLU A 42 0.81 -13.44 -4.16
N ILE A 43 2.04 -12.90 -4.25
CA ILE A 43 2.72 -12.64 -5.52
C ILE A 43 3.43 -13.88 -6.05
N SER A 44 3.61 -13.95 -7.38
CA SER A 44 4.37 -15.01 -8.02
C SER A 44 5.86 -14.92 -7.69
N GLU A 45 6.58 -16.03 -7.85
CA GLU A 45 8.04 -16.07 -7.69
C GLU A 45 8.75 -15.10 -8.65
N GLU A 46 8.20 -14.89 -9.85
CA GLU A 46 8.72 -13.94 -10.83
C GLU A 46 8.59 -12.49 -10.33
N GLU A 47 7.40 -12.10 -9.88
CA GLU A 47 7.15 -10.77 -9.29
C GLU A 47 8.03 -10.53 -8.05
N ARG A 48 8.20 -11.56 -7.22
CA ARG A 48 9.07 -11.50 -6.05
C ARG A 48 10.53 -11.28 -6.44
N ALA A 49 11.01 -12.02 -7.44
CA ALA A 49 12.38 -11.89 -7.95
C ALA A 49 12.64 -10.49 -8.54
N GLU A 50 11.67 -9.92 -9.27
CA GLU A 50 11.76 -8.55 -9.79
C GLU A 50 11.85 -7.50 -8.67
N ILE A 51 11.09 -7.67 -7.59
CA ILE A 51 11.15 -6.79 -6.43
C ILE A 51 12.50 -6.90 -5.71
N GLU A 52 12.98 -8.12 -5.46
CA GLU A 52 14.29 -8.36 -4.84
C GLU A 52 15.44 -7.79 -5.70
N GLU A 53 15.34 -7.90 -7.04
CA GLU A 53 16.28 -7.27 -7.95
C GLU A 53 16.24 -5.74 -7.81
N GLY A 54 15.05 -5.13 -7.82
CA GLY A 54 14.87 -3.68 -7.67
C GLY A 54 15.45 -3.14 -6.35
N LEU A 55 15.29 -3.88 -5.25
CA LEU A 55 15.91 -3.55 -3.96
C LEU A 55 17.45 -3.62 -4.05
N SER A 56 17.99 -4.68 -4.66
CA SER A 56 19.44 -4.82 -4.85
C SER A 56 20.03 -3.74 -5.75
N GLN A 57 19.31 -3.35 -6.81
CA GLN A 57 19.67 -2.22 -7.68
C GLN A 57 19.69 -0.90 -6.88
N ALA A 58 18.67 -0.66 -6.05
CA ALA A 58 18.59 0.52 -5.21
C ALA A 58 19.75 0.60 -4.20
N ASP A 59 20.12 -0.51 -3.57
CA ASP A 59 21.27 -0.60 -2.65
C ASP A 59 22.61 -0.29 -3.35
N ARG A 60 22.73 -0.64 -4.65
CA ARG A 60 23.89 -0.27 -5.49
C ARG A 60 23.82 1.17 -6.02
N GLY A 61 22.78 1.93 -5.69
CA GLY A 61 22.58 3.29 -6.16
C GLY A 61 22.11 3.38 -7.61
N GLU A 62 21.61 2.29 -8.20
CA GLU A 62 21.08 2.22 -9.56
C GLU A 62 19.66 2.82 -9.65
N THR A 63 19.40 3.88 -8.90
CA THR A 63 18.12 4.59 -8.88
C THR A 63 18.10 5.70 -9.93
N LYS A 64 16.90 6.20 -10.21
CA LYS A 64 16.69 7.37 -11.06
C LYS A 64 15.94 8.44 -10.29
N THR A 65 16.39 9.68 -10.42
CA THR A 65 15.69 10.84 -9.89
C THR A 65 14.35 11.02 -10.58
N THR A 66 13.41 11.66 -9.89
CA THR A 66 12.10 11.98 -10.45
C THR A 66 12.24 12.78 -11.75
N GLU A 67 13.18 13.73 -11.80
CA GLU A 67 13.48 14.53 -12.99
C GLU A 67 13.96 13.67 -14.17
N GLU A 68 14.87 12.71 -13.94
CA GLU A 68 15.35 11.79 -14.97
C GLU A 68 14.21 10.93 -15.53
N VAL A 69 13.33 10.41 -14.66
CA VAL A 69 12.18 9.61 -15.08
C VAL A 69 11.22 10.46 -15.92
N LEU A 70 10.80 11.62 -15.40
CA LEU A 70 9.85 12.52 -16.07
C LEU A 70 10.39 13.03 -17.41
N SER A 71 11.69 13.24 -17.53
CA SER A 71 12.32 13.69 -18.78
C SER A 71 12.03 12.76 -19.97
N LYS A 72 11.90 11.44 -19.74
CA LYS A 72 11.60 10.44 -20.78
C LYS A 72 10.17 10.53 -21.30
N TYR A 73 9.24 11.02 -20.49
CA TYR A 73 7.81 11.04 -20.79
C TYR A 73 7.32 12.42 -21.27
N LYS A 74 8.20 13.44 -21.31
CA LYS A 74 7.87 14.80 -21.77
C LYS A 74 7.19 14.86 -23.13
N GLN A 75 7.50 13.94 -24.04
CA GLN A 75 6.87 13.89 -25.38
C GLN A 75 5.36 13.58 -25.35
N TRP A 76 4.88 12.92 -24.29
CA TRP A 76 3.45 12.60 -24.10
C TRP A 76 2.74 13.56 -23.14
N ASP A 77 3.47 14.55 -22.62
CA ASP A 77 2.93 15.67 -21.83
C ASP A 77 2.30 16.76 -22.72
N SER A 78 2.25 16.51 -24.03
CA SER A 78 1.63 17.38 -25.03
C SER A 78 0.10 17.25 -24.94
N LYS A 79 -0.52 18.03 -24.05
CA LYS A 79 -1.95 18.40 -24.15
C LYS A 79 -2.16 19.51 -25.17
#